data_AF-A0A948N9U3-F1
#
_entry.id   AF-A0A948N9U3-F1
#
_cell.length_a   1.000
_cell.length_b   1.000
_cell.length_c   1.000
_cell.angle_alpha   90.00
_cell.angle_beta   90.00
_cell.angle_gamma   90.00
#
_symmetry.space_group_name_H-M   'P 1'
#
loop_
_entity.id
_entity.type
_entity.pdbx_description
1 polymer ?
#
loop_
_entity_poly.entity_id
_entity_poly.type
_entity_poly.pdbx_seq_one_letter_code
_entity_poly.pdbx_strand_id
1 'polypeptide(L)'
;MSTWYKLELGNDDQAFEPTLRIQQMFMSKFLMCPPGSGRALFSCYEKEKDNLCLYFSPAAADIALRVYAKPCDPPTTLDCIGLLAGEGDALGIEPWEFAKAA
;
A
#
# COMPACT_ATOMS: atom_id res chain seq x y z
N MET A 1 -15.60 -4.22 -9.57
CA MET A 1 -14.26 -4.28 -10.18
C MET A 1 -13.32 -3.50 -9.28
N SER A 2 -12.63 -4.20 -8.39
CA SER A 2 -11.83 -3.58 -7.34
C SER A 2 -10.35 -3.81 -7.68
N THR A 3 -9.85 -3.06 -8.67
CA THR A 3 -8.48 -3.19 -9.17
C THR A 3 -7.50 -2.59 -8.16
N TRP A 4 -6.51 -3.38 -7.75
CA TRP A 4 -5.38 -2.92 -6.95
C TRP A 4 -4.34 -2.28 -7.85
N TYR A 5 -3.47 -1.46 -7.26
CA TYR A 5 -2.39 -0.82 -8.00
C TYR A 5 -1.06 -1.01 -7.29
N LYS A 6 -0.01 -1.27 -8.06
CA LYS A 6 1.38 -1.40 -7.60
C LYS A 6 2.22 -0.26 -8.18
N LEU A 7 3.01 0.38 -7.33
CA LEU A 7 4.08 1.28 -7.72
C LEU A 7 5.42 0.70 -7.28
N GLU A 8 6.35 0.56 -8.21
CA GLU A 8 7.71 0.12 -7.91
C GLU A 8 8.58 1.36 -7.73
N LEU A 9 9.17 1.51 -6.56
CA LEU A 9 9.97 2.70 -6.20
C LEU A 9 11.48 2.47 -6.34
N GLY A 10 11.92 1.24 -6.54
CA GLY A 10 13.34 0.88 -6.58
C GLY A 10 13.90 0.60 -5.18
N ASN A 11 15.22 0.71 -5.05
CA ASN A 11 15.95 0.36 -3.84
C ASN A 11 15.69 1.36 -2.70
N ASP A 12 15.88 0.93 -1.45
CA ASP A 12 15.49 1.68 -0.24
C ASP A 12 15.98 3.15 -0.23
N ASP A 13 17.23 3.42 -0.63
CA ASP A 13 17.78 4.78 -0.66
C ASP A 13 17.07 5.70 -1.68
N GLN A 14 16.63 5.16 -2.82
CA GLN A 14 15.89 5.91 -3.84
C GLN A 14 14.40 5.96 -3.54
N ALA A 15 13.88 4.95 -2.83
CA ALA A 15 12.48 4.79 -2.53
C ALA A 15 12.02 5.55 -1.28
N PHE A 16 12.93 5.93 -0.37
CA PHE A 16 12.57 6.60 0.88
C PHE A 16 11.85 7.94 0.68
N GLU A 17 12.46 8.87 -0.08
CA GLU A 17 11.87 10.19 -0.34
C GLU A 17 10.51 10.12 -1.07
N PRO A 18 10.36 9.35 -2.18
CA PRO A 18 9.08 9.23 -2.84
C PRO A 18 8.05 8.50 -1.97
N THR A 19 8.45 7.49 -1.18
CA THR A 19 7.54 6.83 -0.23
C THR A 19 6.95 7.83 0.75
N LEU A 20 7.79 8.66 1.37
CA LEU A 20 7.35 9.65 2.35
C LEU A 20 6.39 10.68 1.72
N ARG A 21 6.70 11.17 0.51
CA ARG A 21 5.82 12.11 -0.21
C ARG A 21 4.46 11.49 -0.55
N ILE A 22 4.45 10.23 -1.00
CA ILE A 22 3.24 9.50 -1.33
C ILE A 22 2.41 9.25 -0.07
N GLN A 23 3.05 8.86 1.03
CA GLN A 23 2.40 8.66 2.32
C GLN A 23 1.73 9.95 2.81
N GLN A 24 2.43 11.09 2.75
CA GLN A 24 1.86 12.39 3.13
C GLN A 24 0.66 12.81 2.25
N MET A 25 0.77 12.60 0.94
CA MET A 25 -0.33 12.83 0.00
C MET A 25 -1.53 11.95 0.32
N PHE A 26 -1.28 10.67 0.62
CA PHE A 26 -2.30 9.72 1.01
C PHE A 26 -2.98 10.12 2.31
N MET A 27 -2.23 10.42 3.37
CA MET A 27 -2.77 10.80 4.67
C MET A 27 -3.65 12.04 4.57
N SER A 28 -3.24 13.04 3.78
CA SER A 28 -4.01 14.26 3.57
C SER A 28 -5.38 13.99 2.93
N LYS A 29 -5.47 12.98 2.05
CA LYS A 29 -6.74 12.53 1.45
C LYS A 29 -7.54 11.63 2.39
N PHE A 30 -6.87 10.74 3.09
CA PHE A 30 -7.48 9.80 4.03
C PHE A 30 -8.21 10.52 5.16
N LEU A 31 -7.62 11.59 5.72
CA LEU A 31 -8.25 12.41 6.77
C LEU A 31 -9.56 13.09 6.34
N MET A 32 -9.80 13.25 5.03
CA MET A 32 -11.04 13.82 4.49
C MET A 32 -12.10 12.76 4.18
N CYS A 33 -11.75 11.47 4.26
CA CYS A 33 -12.65 10.37 3.98
C CYS A 33 -13.34 9.89 5.27
N PRO A 34 -14.58 9.41 5.19
CA PRO A 34 -15.22 8.76 6.32
C PRO A 34 -14.45 7.47 6.70
N PRO A 35 -14.46 7.08 7.98
CA PRO A 35 -13.98 5.77 8.40
C PRO A 35 -14.80 4.66 7.71
N GLY A 36 -14.15 3.53 7.42
CA GLY A 36 -14.70 2.43 6.64
C GLY A 36 -14.62 2.63 5.12
N SER A 37 -13.83 3.59 4.64
CA SER A 37 -13.66 3.84 3.21
C SER A 37 -12.90 2.73 2.48
N GLY A 38 -12.23 1.83 3.21
CA GLY A 38 -11.38 0.78 2.67
C GLY A 38 -10.11 1.33 2.01
N ARG A 39 -9.75 2.59 2.29
CA ARG A 39 -8.55 3.24 1.73
C ARG A 39 -7.34 2.83 2.52
N ALA A 40 -6.41 2.18 1.86
CA ALA A 40 -5.16 1.76 2.47
C ALA A 40 -4.00 1.82 1.47
N LEU A 41 -2.83 2.08 2.04
CA LEU A 41 -1.55 2.09 1.39
C LEU A 41 -0.65 1.12 2.13
N PHE A 42 -0.13 0.15 1.40
CA PHE A 42 0.79 -0.85 1.91
C PHE A 42 2.14 -0.71 1.23
N SER A 43 3.20 -1.06 1.94
CA SER A 43 4.54 -1.24 1.39
C SER A 43 4.91 -2.72 1.40
N CYS A 44 5.61 -3.20 0.38
CA CYS A 44 6.29 -4.49 0.43
C CYS A 44 7.67 -4.39 -0.17
N TYR A 45 8.65 -4.87 0.60
CA TYR A 45 10.06 -4.84 0.23
C TYR A 45 10.48 -6.22 -0.28
N GLU A 46 10.74 -6.31 -1.58
CA GLU A 46 11.22 -7.53 -2.24
C GLU A 46 12.75 -7.64 -2.05
N LYS A 47 13.20 -8.28 -0.97
CA LYS A 47 14.65 -8.49 -0.68
C LYS A 47 15.43 -9.09 -1.85
N GLU A 48 14.81 -10.00 -2.61
CA GLU A 48 15.46 -10.67 -3.75
C GLU A 48 15.79 -9.72 -4.90
N LYS A 49 15.02 -8.63 -5.05
CA LYS A 49 15.19 -7.62 -6.11
C LYS A 49 15.73 -6.30 -5.59
N ASP A 50 15.96 -6.21 -4.27
CA ASP A 50 16.26 -4.97 -3.56
C ASP A 50 15.31 -3.83 -3.97
N ASN A 51 14.00 -4.12 -3.98
CA ASN A 51 13.00 -3.20 -4.54
C ASN A 51 11.82 -3.00 -3.59
N LEU A 52 11.55 -1.75 -3.22
CA LEU A 52 10.39 -1.34 -2.46
C LEU A 52 9.20 -1.10 -3.38
N CYS A 53 8.11 -1.78 -3.10
CA CYS A 53 6.86 -1.67 -3.83
C CYS A 53 5.75 -1.10 -2.93
N LEU A 54 4.96 -0.18 -3.45
CA LEU A 54 3.76 0.31 -2.78
C LEU A 54 2.51 -0.29 -3.43
N TYR A 55 1.58 -0.76 -2.60
CA TYR A 55 0.30 -1.30 -3.01
C TYR A 55 -0.82 -0.39 -2.53
N PHE A 56 -1.68 0.01 -3.46
CA PHE A 56 -2.83 0.86 -3.20
C PHE A 56 -4.10 0.02 -3.26
N SER A 57 -4.93 0.15 -2.22
CA SER A 57 -6.24 -0.46 -2.25
C SER A 57 -7.10 0.16 -3.37
N PRO A 58 -8.14 -0.53 -3.85
CA PRO A 58 -9.01 -0.03 -4.91
C PRO A 58 -9.68 1.30 -4.56
N ALA A 59 -9.94 1.54 -3.27
CA ALA A 59 -10.49 2.80 -2.79
C ALA A 59 -9.49 3.97 -2.86
N ALA A 60 -8.18 3.69 -2.97
CA ALA A 60 -7.10 4.67 -3.12
C ALA A 60 -6.60 4.82 -4.57
N ALA A 61 -7.37 4.34 -5.55
CA ALA A 61 -7.02 4.38 -6.97
C ALA A 61 -6.71 5.81 -7.48
N ASP A 62 -7.36 6.84 -6.91
CA ASP A 62 -7.10 8.24 -7.30
C ASP A 62 -5.66 8.68 -7.04
N ILE A 63 -5.05 8.22 -5.94
CA ILE A 63 -3.66 8.50 -5.61
C ILE A 63 -2.76 7.63 -6.48
N ALA A 64 -3.11 6.34 -6.63
CA ALA A 64 -2.36 5.39 -7.43
C ALA A 64 -2.17 5.88 -8.89
N LEU A 65 -3.25 6.35 -9.52
CA LEU A 65 -3.20 6.91 -10.87
C LEU A 65 -2.35 8.18 -10.94
N ARG A 66 -2.36 9.01 -9.89
CA ARG A 66 -1.58 10.25 -9.82
C ARG A 66 -0.07 10.01 -9.73
N VAL A 67 0.33 8.88 -9.16
CA VAL A 67 1.74 8.44 -9.05
C VAL A 67 2.13 7.47 -10.16
N TYR A 68 1.28 7.29 -11.18
CA TYR A 68 1.50 6.37 -12.30
C TYR A 68 1.70 4.90 -11.87
N ALA A 69 1.06 4.50 -10.77
CA ALA A 69 1.02 3.10 -10.35
C ALA A 69 0.28 2.26 -11.41
N LYS A 70 0.72 1.02 -11.58
CA LYS A 70 0.15 0.09 -12.56
C LYS A 70 -0.92 -0.78 -11.91
N PRO A 71 -1.99 -1.14 -12.61
CA PRO A 71 -2.97 -2.09 -12.10
C PRO A 71 -2.29 -3.43 -11.83
N CYS A 72 -2.63 -4.06 -10.71
CA CYS A 72 -2.09 -5.33 -10.26
C CYS A 72 -3.16 -6.18 -9.57
N ASP A 73 -2.81 -7.43 -9.31
CA ASP A 73 -3.57 -8.30 -8.42
C ASP A 73 -3.40 -7.87 -6.95
N PRO A 74 -4.39 -8.17 -6.08
CA PRO A 74 -4.26 -7.92 -4.65
C PRO A 74 -3.04 -8.64 -4.07
N PRO A 75 -2.26 -7.96 -3.23
CA PRO A 75 -1.14 -8.60 -2.55
C PRO A 75 -1.69 -9.66 -1.58
N THR A 76 -1.49 -10.93 -1.93
CA THR A 76 -2.00 -12.11 -1.21
C THR A 76 -0.98 -12.69 -0.24
N THR A 77 0.29 -12.31 -0.36
CA THR A 77 1.39 -12.77 0.49
C THR A 77 1.68 -11.77 1.60
N LEU A 78 1.32 -12.15 2.84
CA LEU A 78 1.53 -11.38 4.06
C LEU A 78 3.01 -11.17 4.44
N ASP A 79 3.91 -12.05 4.00
CA ASP A 79 5.31 -12.08 4.46
C ASP A 79 6.12 -10.80 4.19
N CYS A 80 5.73 -10.01 3.18
CA CYS A 80 6.44 -8.79 2.83
C CYS A 80 5.61 -7.52 3.00
N ILE A 81 4.31 -7.61 3.34
CA ILE A 81 3.40 -6.46 3.29
C ILE A 81 3.23 -5.77 4.66
N GLY A 82 3.54 -4.48 4.71
CA GLY A 82 3.32 -3.62 5.86
C GLY A 82 2.30 -2.53 5.56
N LEU A 83 1.40 -2.25 6.50
CA LEU A 83 0.49 -1.10 6.39
C LEU A 83 1.29 0.20 6.58
N LEU A 84 1.32 1.05 5.56
CA LEU A 84 2.01 2.34 5.59
C LEU A 84 1.07 3.47 6.01
N ALA A 85 -0.19 3.43 5.55
CA ALA A 85 -1.24 4.38 5.94
C ALA A 85 -2.65 3.85 5.63
N GLY A 86 -3.65 4.30 6.39
CA GLY A 86 -5.07 3.98 6.15
C GLY A 86 -5.57 2.78 6.95
N GLU A 87 -6.52 2.04 6.37
CA GLU A 87 -7.25 0.97 7.06
C GLU A 87 -6.66 -0.41 6.74
N GLY A 88 -6.03 -1.07 7.72
CA GLY A 88 -5.42 -2.40 7.55
C GLY A 88 -6.40 -3.49 7.08
N ASP A 89 -7.66 -3.39 7.49
CA ASP A 89 -8.76 -4.27 7.05
C ASP A 89 -9.04 -4.21 5.55
N ALA A 90 -8.52 -3.22 4.81
CA ALA A 90 -8.68 -3.14 3.36
C ALA A 90 -8.05 -4.32 2.60
N LEU A 91 -7.08 -5.03 3.20
CA LEU A 91 -6.55 -6.29 2.65
C LEU A 91 -7.53 -7.46 2.77
N GLY A 92 -8.60 -7.32 3.55
CA GLY A 92 -9.56 -8.40 3.82
C GLY A 92 -8.95 -9.54 4.64
N ILE A 93 -7.86 -9.28 5.35
CA ILE A 93 -7.15 -10.27 6.17
C ILE A 93 -7.68 -10.15 7.59
N GLU A 94 -8.25 -11.24 8.09
CA GLU A 94 -8.76 -11.27 9.45
C GLU A 94 -7.61 -11.01 10.46
N PRO A 95 -7.88 -10.25 11.55
CA PRO A 95 -6.85 -9.79 12.49
C PRO A 95 -6.05 -10.90 13.20
N TRP A 96 -6.43 -12.18 13.06
CA TRP A 96 -5.75 -13.31 13.69
C TRP A 96 -4.52 -13.82 12.91
N GLU A 97 -4.36 -13.49 11.63
CA GLU A 97 -3.23 -13.93 10.79
C GLU A 97 -1.95 -13.12 11.06
N PHE A 98 -2.07 -11.87 11.54
CA PHE A 98 -0.92 -11.05 11.96
C PHE A 98 -0.24 -11.58 13.23
N ALA A 99 -0.96 -12.35 14.05
CA ALA A 99 -0.46 -12.86 15.33
C ALA A 99 0.46 -14.09 15.21
N LYS A 100 0.60 -14.68 14.01
CA LYS A 100 1.46 -15.85 13.77
C LYS A 100 2.89 -15.51 13.32
N ALA A 101 3.16 -14.24 13.02
CA ALA A 101 4.48 -13.78 12.57
C ALA A 101 5.33 -13.19 13.72
N ALA A 102 4.92 -13.33 14.98
CA ALA A 102 5.60 -12.83 16.17
C ALA A 102 6.17 -13.97 17.03
#